data_AF-H9UHR7-F1
#
_entry.id   AF-H9UHR7-F1
#
_cell.length_a   1.000
_cell.length_b   1.000
_cell.length_c   1.000
_cell.angle_alpha   90.00
_cell.angle_beta   90.00
_cell.angle_gamma   90.00
#
_symmetry.space_group_name_H-M   'P 1'
#
loop_
_entity.id
_entity.type
_entity.pdbx_description
1 polymer ?
#
loop_
_entity_poly.entity_id
_entity_poly.type
_entity_poly.pdbx_seq_one_letter_code
_entity_poly.pdbx_strand_id
1 'polypeptide(L)'
;MRTEPAQPGCAVQWTAFATGFLAVWPALLAGVWLQSMLALEPRSAAAALWYAALPEELIKFAAAALLGLFGAPAVLVGLGFGVSETVFLVSASPWPLRLLTSVPLHAGTTALALLIVEHRRRLKTGTLHHRNEGSIRTRRLDPVWKAASVTGLLAMAILLHWIYNLAVRQAGLVHWLLAWLPLILWLLLRSLMNQRLHD
;
A
#
# COMPACT_ATOMS: atom_id res chain seq x y z
N MET A 1 33.38 11.77 6.01
CA MET A 1 32.08 11.88 6.72
C MET A 1 31.01 11.30 5.81
N ARG A 2 30.30 10.24 6.23
CA ARG A 2 29.18 9.69 5.47
C ARG A 2 28.00 10.64 5.60
N THR A 3 27.61 11.33 4.54
CA THR A 3 26.35 12.09 4.52
C THR A 3 25.23 11.07 4.34
N GLU A 4 24.40 10.90 5.37
CA GLU A 4 23.18 10.11 5.27
C GLU A 4 22.33 10.59 4.08
N PRO A 5 21.64 9.68 3.38
CA PRO A 5 20.71 10.10 2.33
C PRO A 5 19.70 11.08 2.92
N ALA A 6 19.55 12.25 2.28
CA ALA A 6 18.62 13.28 2.71
C ALA A 6 17.25 12.65 2.95
N GLN A 7 16.82 12.61 4.21
CA GLN A 7 15.51 12.10 4.55
C GLN A 7 14.46 12.96 3.84
N PRO A 8 13.38 12.37 3.29
CA PRO A 8 12.28 13.16 2.76
C PRO A 8 11.83 14.12 3.85
N GLY A 9 11.85 15.42 3.54
CA GLY A 9 11.54 16.47 4.50
C GLY A 9 10.17 16.24 5.14
N CYS A 10 10.00 16.72 6.37
CA CYS A 10 8.78 16.59 7.17
C CYS A 10 7.50 16.88 6.36
N ALA A 11 7.52 17.92 5.51
CA ALA A 11 6.41 18.26 4.63
C ALA A 11 6.01 17.13 3.67
N VAL A 12 6.96 16.42 3.05
CA VAL A 12 6.67 15.32 2.10
C VAL A 12 5.99 14.15 2.82
N GLN A 13 6.40 13.88 4.07
CA GLN A 13 5.82 12.81 4.88
C GLN A 13 4.38 13.14 5.27
N TRP A 14 4.12 14.37 5.72
CA TRP A 14 2.78 14.83 6.04
C TRP A 14 1.87 14.90 4.81
N THR A 15 2.39 15.34 3.66
CA THR A 15 1.64 15.30 2.39
C THR A 15 1.25 13.86 2.04
N ALA A 16 2.15 12.90 2.20
CA ALA A 16 1.85 11.49 1.96
C ALA A 16 0.71 10.97 2.85
N PHE A 17 0.80 11.24 4.15
CA PHE A 17 -0.26 10.91 5.08
C PHE A 17 -1.58 11.59 4.70
N ALA A 18 -1.58 12.90 4.47
CA ALA A 18 -2.76 13.69 4.17
C ALA A 18 -3.43 13.26 2.85
N THR A 19 -2.65 12.96 1.81
CA THR A 19 -3.18 12.42 0.55
C THR A 19 -3.82 11.05 0.78
N GLY A 20 -3.20 10.17 1.56
CA GLY A 20 -3.79 8.89 1.95
C GLY A 20 -5.12 9.07 2.68
N PHE A 21 -5.15 9.97 3.64
CA PHE A 21 -6.34 10.31 4.42
C PHE A 21 -7.48 10.80 3.53
N LEU A 22 -7.20 11.69 2.58
CA LEU A 22 -8.21 12.20 1.66
C LEU A 22 -8.62 11.19 0.58
N ALA A 23 -7.75 10.23 0.23
CA ALA A 23 -8.01 9.25 -0.82
C ALA A 23 -9.10 8.22 -0.48
N VAL A 24 -9.49 8.09 0.80
CA VAL A 24 -10.61 7.22 1.21
C VAL A 24 -11.92 7.66 0.56
N TRP A 25 -12.20 8.96 0.53
CA TRP A 25 -13.46 9.50 0.03
C TRP A 25 -13.75 9.14 -1.44
N PRO A 26 -12.84 9.41 -2.41
CA PRO A 26 -13.06 8.99 -3.78
C PRO A 26 -13.12 7.46 -3.92
N ALA A 27 -12.46 6.69 -3.04
CA ALA A 27 -12.55 5.23 -3.06
C ALA A 27 -13.93 4.72 -2.63
N LEU A 28 -14.49 5.27 -1.55
CA LEU A 28 -15.85 4.96 -1.11
C LEU A 28 -16.87 5.38 -2.17
N LEU A 29 -16.71 6.57 -2.78
CA LEU A 29 -17.59 7.02 -3.87
C LEU A 29 -17.53 6.09 -5.08
N ALA A 30 -16.34 5.63 -5.48
CA ALA A 30 -16.18 4.67 -6.55
C ALA A 30 -16.86 3.33 -6.21
N GLY A 31 -16.76 2.88 -4.96
CA GLY A 31 -17.46 1.70 -4.45
C GLY A 31 -18.99 1.80 -4.54
N VAL A 32 -19.55 2.92 -4.07
CA VAL A 32 -20.99 3.21 -4.16
C VAL A 32 -21.45 3.29 -5.61
N TRP A 33 -20.66 3.93 -6.47
CA TRP A 33 -20.95 3.98 -7.90
C TRP A 33 -20.96 2.57 -8.52
N LEU A 34 -19.96 1.72 -8.24
CA LEU A 34 -19.95 0.33 -8.71
C LEU A 34 -21.13 -0.48 -8.17
N GLN A 35 -21.57 -0.21 -6.94
CA GLN A 35 -22.77 -0.82 -6.37
C GLN A 35 -24.02 -0.47 -7.18
N SER A 36 -24.17 0.79 -7.58
CA SER A 36 -25.29 1.21 -8.43
C SER A 36 -25.28 0.59 -9.83
N MET A 37 -24.09 0.28 -10.36
CA MET A 37 -23.93 -0.24 -11.73
C MET A 37 -24.06 -1.76 -11.81
N LEU A 38 -23.48 -2.49 -10.84
CA LEU A 38 -23.38 -3.95 -10.90
C LEU A 38 -24.52 -4.67 -10.16
N ALA A 39 -25.21 -3.99 -9.24
CA ALA A 39 -26.34 -4.51 -8.46
C ALA A 39 -26.12 -5.91 -7.84
N LEU A 40 -24.89 -6.20 -7.43
CA LEU A 40 -24.53 -7.43 -6.73
C LEU A 40 -25.16 -7.43 -5.35
N GLU A 41 -25.46 -8.62 -4.84
CA GLU A 41 -25.94 -8.79 -3.48
C GLU A 41 -24.91 -8.20 -2.49
N PRO A 42 -25.26 -7.22 -1.63
CA PRO A 42 -24.30 -6.47 -0.82
C PRO A 42 -23.42 -7.33 0.09
N ARG A 43 -23.93 -8.51 0.50
CA ARG A 43 -23.25 -9.46 1.38
C ARG A 43 -22.51 -10.58 0.63
N SER A 44 -22.52 -10.57 -0.70
CA SER A 44 -21.78 -11.54 -1.51
C SER A 44 -20.27 -11.31 -1.45
N ALA A 45 -19.52 -12.36 -1.79
CA ALA A 45 -18.07 -12.25 -1.92
C ALA A 45 -17.67 -11.33 -3.08
N ALA A 46 -18.44 -11.33 -4.16
CA ALA A 46 -18.21 -10.44 -5.30
C ALA A 46 -18.38 -8.96 -4.90
N ALA A 47 -19.39 -8.62 -4.10
CA ALA A 47 -19.58 -7.26 -3.59
C ALA A 47 -18.39 -6.80 -2.72
N ALA A 48 -17.83 -7.69 -1.88
CA ALA A 48 -16.65 -7.35 -1.06
C ALA A 48 -15.41 -7.02 -1.90
N LEU A 49 -15.28 -7.63 -3.09
CA LEU A 49 -14.22 -7.34 -4.04
C LEU A 49 -14.50 -6.04 -4.80
N TRP A 50 -15.64 -5.98 -5.49
CA TRP A 50 -15.94 -4.91 -6.44
C TRP A 50 -16.27 -3.58 -5.76
N TYR A 51 -16.90 -3.58 -4.59
CA TYR A 51 -17.38 -2.33 -3.97
C TYR A 51 -16.41 -1.77 -2.94
N ALA A 52 -15.48 -2.57 -2.43
CA ALA A 52 -14.55 -2.15 -1.38
C ALA A 52 -13.10 -2.40 -1.79
N ALA A 53 -12.66 -3.66 -1.83
CA ALA A 53 -11.23 -3.97 -1.99
C ALA A 53 -10.61 -3.39 -3.28
N LEU A 54 -11.30 -3.54 -4.41
CA LEU A 54 -10.79 -3.06 -5.70
C LEU A 54 -10.67 -1.52 -5.76
N PRO A 55 -11.74 -0.73 -5.56
CA PRO A 55 -11.64 0.73 -5.65
C PRO A 55 -10.66 1.31 -4.62
N GLU A 56 -10.67 0.78 -3.39
CA GLU A 56 -9.77 1.24 -2.33
C GLU A 56 -8.29 0.99 -2.66
N GLU A 57 -7.92 -0.21 -3.08
CA GLU A 57 -6.53 -0.49 -3.43
C GLU A 57 -6.08 0.27 -4.68
N LEU A 58 -6.93 0.43 -5.71
CA LEU A 58 -6.55 1.14 -6.94
C LEU A 58 -6.29 2.63 -6.70
N ILE A 59 -7.19 3.31 -5.99
CA ILE A 59 -7.06 4.75 -5.71
C ILE A 59 -5.89 5.01 -4.76
N LYS A 60 -5.76 4.20 -3.71
CA LYS A 60 -4.64 4.27 -2.76
C LYS A 60 -3.30 3.99 -3.44
N PHE A 61 -3.24 3.01 -4.34
CA PHE A 61 -2.05 2.71 -5.14
C PHE A 61 -1.69 3.87 -6.05
N ALA A 62 -2.66 4.44 -6.78
CA ALA A 62 -2.42 5.58 -7.66
C ALA A 62 -1.89 6.79 -6.88
N ALA A 63 -2.50 7.11 -5.74
CA ALA A 63 -2.05 8.18 -4.84
C ALA A 63 -0.60 7.95 -4.35
N ALA A 64 -0.30 6.74 -3.89
CA ALA A 64 1.03 6.39 -3.41
C ALA A 64 2.08 6.35 -4.53
N ALA A 65 1.71 5.91 -5.73
CA ALA A 65 2.61 5.91 -6.89
C ALA A 65 2.96 7.34 -7.33
N LEU A 66 1.96 8.24 -7.39
CA LEU A 66 2.14 9.66 -7.72
C LEU A 66 3.06 10.35 -6.70
N LEU A 67 2.80 10.17 -5.41
CA LEU A 67 3.66 10.76 -4.37
C LEU A 67 5.04 10.09 -4.29
N GLY A 68 5.13 8.83 -4.69
CA GLY A 68 6.39 8.11 -4.85
C GLY A 68 7.36 8.79 -5.82
N LEU A 69 6.85 9.55 -6.81
CA LEU A 69 7.66 10.39 -7.71
C LEU A 69 8.41 11.50 -6.96
N PHE A 70 7.85 11.98 -5.84
CA PHE A 70 8.39 13.07 -5.04
C PHE A 70 9.18 12.60 -3.80
N GLY A 71 9.53 11.31 -3.73
CA GLY A 71 10.29 10.81 -2.58
C GLY A 71 9.43 10.34 -1.40
N ALA A 72 8.10 10.44 -1.48
CA ALA A 72 7.23 10.02 -0.40
C ALA A 72 7.29 8.49 -0.17
N PRO A 73 7.19 8.03 1.09
CA PRO A 73 7.07 6.62 1.42
C PRO A 73 5.61 6.15 1.29
N ALA A 74 5.39 5.06 0.54
CA ALA A 74 4.07 4.52 0.24
C ALA A 74 3.28 4.11 1.50
N VAL A 75 3.99 3.62 2.53
CA VAL A 75 3.39 3.21 3.81
C VAL A 75 2.63 4.35 4.50
N LEU A 76 3.05 5.61 4.33
CA LEU A 76 2.36 6.75 4.95
C LEU A 76 1.03 7.06 4.27
N VAL A 77 0.94 6.85 2.95
CA VAL A 77 -0.34 6.96 2.23
C VAL A 77 -1.30 5.88 2.72
N GLY A 78 -0.83 4.64 2.85
CA GLY A 78 -1.65 3.56 3.41
C GLY A 78 -2.08 3.81 4.86
N LEU A 79 -1.19 4.37 5.68
CA LEU A 79 -1.49 4.73 7.06
C LEU A 79 -2.55 5.84 7.15
N GLY A 80 -2.40 6.92 6.36
CA GLY A 80 -3.43 7.98 6.30
C GLY A 80 -4.78 7.44 5.86
N PHE A 81 -4.79 6.55 4.86
CA PHE A 81 -6.00 5.89 4.37
C PHE A 81 -6.68 5.08 5.47
N GLY A 82 -5.94 4.19 6.16
CA GLY A 82 -6.50 3.38 7.23
C GLY A 82 -7.02 4.21 8.41
N VAL A 83 -6.36 5.32 8.75
CA VAL A 83 -6.86 6.24 9.78
C VAL A 83 -8.17 6.90 9.35
N SER A 84 -8.27 7.39 8.11
CA SER A 84 -9.52 8.00 7.63
C SER A 84 -10.67 6.98 7.53
N GLU A 85 -10.41 5.76 7.07
CA GLU A 85 -11.42 4.69 7.04
C GLU A 85 -11.88 4.37 8.47
N THR A 86 -10.94 4.29 9.41
CA THR A 86 -11.25 4.08 10.84
C THR A 86 -12.16 5.17 11.38
N VAL A 87 -11.85 6.46 11.13
CA VAL A 87 -12.70 7.59 11.57
C VAL A 87 -14.13 7.47 11.00
N PHE A 88 -14.24 7.15 9.71
CA PHE A 88 -15.55 6.94 9.07
C PHE A 88 -16.31 5.78 9.73
N LEU A 89 -15.65 4.64 9.94
CA LEU A 89 -16.27 3.46 10.55
C LEU A 89 -16.68 3.68 12.02
N VAL A 90 -15.90 4.41 12.81
CA VAL A 90 -16.28 4.81 14.20
C VAL A 90 -17.58 5.60 14.18
N SER A 91 -17.71 6.54 13.24
CA SER A 91 -18.88 7.41 13.17
C SER A 91 -20.16 6.70 12.71
N ALA A 92 -20.03 5.53 12.07
CA ALA A 92 -21.13 4.85 11.39
C ALA A 92 -21.42 3.41 11.86
N SER A 93 -20.59 2.83 12.75
CA SER A 93 -20.71 1.41 13.12
C SER A 93 -20.36 1.13 14.59
N PRO A 94 -21.13 0.27 15.28
CA PRO A 94 -20.82 -0.19 16.64
C PRO A 94 -19.76 -1.31 16.69
N TRP A 95 -18.97 -1.52 15.62
CA TRP A 95 -17.97 -2.59 15.52
C TRP A 95 -16.54 -2.09 15.79
N PRO A 96 -16.10 -2.01 17.06
CA PRO A 96 -14.83 -1.42 17.43
C PRO A 96 -13.61 -2.24 16.97
N LEU A 97 -13.78 -3.51 16.61
CA LEU A 97 -12.66 -4.40 16.27
C LEU A 97 -12.11 -4.16 14.87
N ARG A 98 -12.96 -3.83 13.87
CA ARG A 98 -12.51 -3.48 12.51
C ARG A 98 -11.63 -2.22 12.51
N LEU A 99 -11.82 -1.35 13.51
CA LEU A 99 -11.05 -0.11 13.70
C LEU A 99 -9.56 -0.37 13.96
N LEU A 100 -9.25 -1.43 14.70
CA LEU A 100 -7.88 -1.73 15.11
C LEU A 100 -7.09 -2.49 14.03
N THR A 101 -7.80 -3.06 13.06
CA THR A 101 -7.22 -3.88 11.99
C THR A 101 -7.17 -3.17 10.63
N SER A 102 -7.92 -2.08 10.44
CA SER A 102 -7.86 -1.28 9.21
C SER A 102 -6.46 -0.67 8.98
N VAL A 103 -5.94 0.07 9.96
CA VAL A 103 -4.64 0.77 9.83
C VAL A 103 -3.49 -0.14 9.39
N PRO A 104 -3.20 -1.27 10.06
CA PRO A 104 -2.11 -2.16 9.64
C PRO A 104 -2.36 -2.78 8.26
N LEU A 105 -3.61 -3.09 7.90
CA LEU A 105 -3.96 -3.61 6.58
C LEU A 105 -3.60 -2.58 5.50
N HIS A 106 -4.15 -1.37 5.59
CA HIS A 106 -3.95 -0.35 4.54
C HIS A 106 -2.49 0.09 4.45
N ALA A 107 -1.81 0.28 5.57
CA ALA A 107 -0.37 0.58 5.57
C ALA A 107 0.42 -0.54 4.88
N GLY A 108 0.13 -1.80 5.21
CA GLY A 108 0.82 -2.96 4.68
C GLY A 108 0.58 -3.18 3.19
N THR A 109 -0.68 -3.19 2.73
CA THR A 109 -0.99 -3.46 1.31
C THR A 109 -0.44 -2.38 0.38
N THR A 110 -0.49 -1.10 0.80
CA THR A 110 0.08 0.00 0.01
C THR A 110 1.60 -0.10 -0.09
N ALA A 111 2.26 -0.39 1.03
CA ALA A 111 3.71 -0.53 1.07
C ALA A 111 4.20 -1.73 0.25
N LEU A 112 3.46 -2.84 0.32
CA LEU A 112 3.71 -4.06 -0.43
C LEU A 112 3.53 -3.85 -1.94
N ALA A 113 2.45 -3.20 -2.37
CA ALA A 113 2.16 -2.92 -3.78
C ALA A 113 3.26 -2.09 -4.47
N LEU A 114 3.93 -1.21 -3.72
CA LEU A 114 4.97 -0.30 -4.23
C LEU A 114 6.40 -0.67 -3.84
N LEU A 115 6.60 -1.81 -3.18
CA LEU A 115 7.91 -2.24 -2.66
C LEU A 115 9.03 -2.19 -3.72
N ILE A 116 8.75 -2.73 -4.92
CA ILE A 116 9.73 -2.78 -6.03
C ILE A 116 10.06 -1.38 -6.55
N VAL A 117 9.06 -0.50 -6.60
CA VAL A 117 9.23 0.89 -7.04
C VAL A 117 10.11 1.65 -6.04
N GLU A 118 9.82 1.51 -4.74
CA GLU A 118 10.56 2.20 -3.68
C GLU A 118 12.01 1.71 -3.60
N HIS A 119 12.24 0.40 -3.66
CA HIS A 119 13.59 -0.18 -3.64
C HIS A 119 14.43 0.29 -4.83
N ARG A 120 13.86 0.33 -6.04
CA ARG A 120 14.56 0.84 -7.24
C ARG A 120 14.89 2.32 -7.15
N ARG A 121 14.02 3.12 -6.53
CA ARG A 121 14.31 4.54 -6.30
C ARG A 121 15.54 4.71 -5.40
N ARG A 122 15.59 3.97 -4.29
CA ARG A 122 16.73 3.97 -3.34
C ARG A 122 18.05 3.61 -4.03
N LEU A 123 18.02 2.61 -4.92
CA LEU A 123 19.19 2.21 -5.72
C LEU A 123 19.70 3.33 -6.63
N LYS A 124 18.80 4.08 -7.30
CA LYS A 124 19.18 5.20 -8.16
C LYS A 124 19.77 6.38 -7.37
N THR A 125 19.23 6.68 -6.20
CA THR A 125 19.74 7.77 -5.35
C THR A 125 21.05 7.38 -4.67
N GLY A 126 21.23 6.12 -4.28
CA GLY A 126 22.48 5.62 -3.69
C GLY A 126 23.65 5.52 -4.67
N THR A 127 23.39 5.24 -5.95
CA THR A 127 24.43 5.16 -7.00
C THR A 127 24.94 6.54 -7.45
N LEU A 128 24.20 7.62 -7.21
CA LEU A 128 24.66 8.99 -7.52
C LEU A 128 25.76 9.49 -6.57
N HIS A 129 25.94 8.88 -5.39
CA HIS A 129 27.03 9.22 -4.46
C HIS A 129 28.29 8.36 -4.63
N HIS A 130 28.25 7.27 -5.41
CA HIS A 130 29.37 6.34 -5.56
C HIS A 130 29.98 6.31 -6.97
N ARG A 131 29.73 7.33 -7.81
CA ARG A 131 30.33 7.38 -9.15
C ARG A 131 31.73 7.98 -9.13
N ASN A 132 32.61 7.37 -8.35
CA ASN A 132 33.99 7.14 -8.75
C ASN A 132 34.31 5.69 -8.37
N GLU A 133 34.84 4.97 -9.36
CA GLU A 133 35.29 3.57 -9.32
C GLU A 133 34.23 2.50 -9.62
N GLY A 134 34.45 1.77 -10.71
CA GLY A 134 33.87 0.45 -10.95
C GLY A 134 32.46 0.44 -11.52
N SER A 135 32.37 0.26 -12.83
CA SER A 135 31.17 -0.11 -13.59
C SER A 135 30.33 -1.21 -12.92
N ILE A 136 29.40 -0.85 -12.03
CA ILE A 136 28.29 -1.75 -11.64
C ILE A 136 27.34 -1.80 -12.84
N ARG A 137 27.48 -2.87 -13.60
CA ARG A 137 26.59 -3.25 -14.70
C ARG A 137 25.21 -3.53 -14.11
N THR A 138 24.40 -2.49 -13.87
CA THR A 138 23.02 -2.66 -13.43
C THR A 138 22.30 -3.41 -14.54
N ARG A 139 22.01 -4.70 -14.33
CA ARG A 139 21.10 -5.49 -15.15
C ARG A 139 19.79 -4.69 -15.21
N ARG A 140 19.54 -4.00 -16.33
CA ARG A 140 18.24 -3.38 -16.60
C ARG A 140 17.25 -4.54 -16.53
N LEU A 141 16.43 -4.60 -15.48
CA LEU A 141 15.25 -5.46 -15.52
C LEU A 141 14.45 -4.99 -16.72
N ASP A 142 14.03 -5.95 -17.54
CA ASP A 142 13.13 -5.72 -18.65
C ASP A 142 11.92 -4.87 -18.16
N PRO A 143 11.53 -3.80 -18.86
CA PRO A 143 10.31 -3.06 -18.53
C PRO A 143 9.10 -3.97 -18.35
N VAL A 144 9.00 -5.09 -19.10
CA VAL A 144 7.93 -6.08 -18.98
C VAL A 144 7.92 -6.73 -17.59
N TRP A 145 9.07 -7.24 -17.12
CA TRP A 145 9.19 -7.85 -15.79
C TRP A 145 8.85 -6.88 -14.67
N LYS A 146 9.20 -5.60 -14.85
CA LYS A 146 8.92 -4.56 -13.87
C LYS A 146 7.42 -4.26 -13.78
N ALA A 147 6.76 -4.10 -14.93
CA ALA A 147 5.31 -3.94 -14.98
C ALA A 147 4.61 -5.16 -14.37
N ALA A 148 4.99 -6.37 -14.78
CA ALA A 148 4.42 -7.62 -14.28
C ALA A 148 4.54 -7.75 -12.76
N SER A 149 5.68 -7.36 -12.18
CA SER A 149 5.89 -7.47 -10.74
C SER A 149 5.09 -6.43 -9.94
N VAL A 150 4.98 -5.20 -10.44
CA VAL A 150 4.13 -4.16 -9.81
C VAL A 150 2.66 -4.55 -9.88
N THR A 151 2.19 -5.01 -11.05
CA THR A 151 0.82 -5.50 -11.22
C THR A 151 0.55 -6.72 -10.34
N GLY A 152 1.49 -7.65 -10.24
CA GLY A 152 1.37 -8.82 -9.36
C GLY A 152 1.27 -8.45 -7.88
N LEU A 153 2.07 -7.49 -7.41
CA LEU A 153 1.99 -7.01 -6.02
C LEU A 153 0.69 -6.24 -5.75
N LEU A 154 0.20 -5.47 -6.72
CA LEU A 154 -1.10 -4.80 -6.62
C LEU A 154 -2.25 -5.83 -6.59
N ALA A 155 -2.22 -6.84 -7.44
CA ALA A 155 -3.21 -7.93 -7.42
C ALA A 155 -3.19 -8.66 -6.08
N MET A 156 -2.00 -8.92 -5.51
CA MET A 156 -1.86 -9.53 -4.18
C MET A 156 -2.44 -8.63 -3.08
N ALA A 157 -2.22 -7.31 -3.14
CA ALA A 157 -2.82 -6.34 -2.22
C ALA A 157 -4.36 -6.37 -2.28
N ILE A 158 -4.93 -6.37 -3.49
CA ILE A 158 -6.39 -6.48 -3.70
C ILE A 158 -6.93 -7.79 -3.12
N LEU A 159 -6.26 -8.91 -3.38
CA LEU A 159 -6.66 -10.22 -2.86
C LEU A 159 -6.60 -10.28 -1.34
N LEU A 160 -5.53 -9.77 -0.72
CA LEU A 160 -5.38 -9.72 0.73
C LEU A 160 -6.48 -8.89 1.39
N HIS A 161 -6.77 -7.71 0.84
CA HIS A 161 -7.85 -6.86 1.31
C HIS A 161 -9.22 -7.53 1.12
N TRP A 162 -9.46 -8.16 -0.04
CA TRP A 162 -10.71 -8.88 -0.27
C TRP A 162 -10.93 -10.01 0.74
N ILE A 163 -9.92 -10.87 0.96
CA ILE A 163 -9.99 -11.97 1.93
C ILE A 163 -10.18 -11.42 3.35
N TYR A 164 -9.51 -10.31 3.70
CA TYR A 164 -9.75 -9.62 4.97
C TYR A 164 -11.21 -9.19 5.13
N ASN A 165 -11.82 -8.57 4.11
CA ASN A 165 -13.22 -8.15 4.16
C ASN A 165 -14.19 -9.34 4.33
N LEU A 166 -13.87 -10.50 3.76
CA LEU A 166 -14.62 -11.74 4.00
C LEU A 166 -14.44 -12.24 5.44
N ALA A 167 -13.23 -12.20 5.97
CA ALA A 167 -12.92 -12.64 7.34
C ALA A 167 -13.57 -11.75 8.41
N VAL A 168 -13.62 -10.44 8.19
CA VAL A 168 -14.31 -9.49 9.09
C VAL A 168 -15.80 -9.82 9.21
N ARG A 169 -16.45 -10.22 8.11
CA ARG A 169 -17.88 -10.61 8.12
C ARG A 169 -18.16 -11.85 8.97
N GLN A 170 -17.17 -12.73 9.14
CA GLN A 170 -17.28 -13.95 9.94
C GLN A 170 -16.95 -13.72 11.42
N ALA A 171 -16.52 -12.52 11.82
CA ALA A 171 -16.20 -12.12 13.19
C ALA A 171 -15.16 -13.01 13.94
N GLY A 172 -14.41 -13.86 13.23
CA GLY A 172 -13.38 -14.73 13.81
C GLY A 172 -12.00 -14.08 13.85
N LEU A 173 -11.07 -14.56 14.67
CA LEU A 173 -9.72 -13.98 14.87
C LEU A 173 -8.84 -13.90 13.60
N VAL A 174 -9.23 -14.59 12.52
CA VAL A 174 -8.47 -14.64 11.25
C VAL A 174 -8.26 -13.25 10.64
N HIS A 175 -9.23 -12.33 10.78
CA HIS A 175 -9.07 -10.96 10.24
C HIS A 175 -7.93 -10.17 10.92
N TRP A 176 -7.60 -10.47 12.18
CA TRP A 176 -6.44 -9.87 12.84
C TRP A 176 -5.14 -10.31 12.18
N LEU A 177 -4.98 -11.61 11.94
CA LEU A 177 -3.79 -12.14 11.25
C LEU A 177 -3.66 -11.55 9.84
N LEU A 178 -4.78 -11.51 9.10
CA LEU A 178 -4.82 -10.97 7.75
C LEU A 178 -4.54 -9.47 7.69
N ALA A 179 -4.90 -8.70 8.71
CA ALA A 179 -4.62 -7.27 8.77
C ALA A 179 -3.12 -6.96 8.92
N TRP A 180 -2.41 -7.76 9.70
CA TRP A 180 -0.97 -7.56 9.94
C TRP A 180 -0.08 -8.24 8.89
N LEU A 181 -0.58 -9.28 8.23
CA LEU A 181 0.17 -10.07 7.25
C LEU A 181 0.85 -9.21 6.16
N PRO A 182 0.18 -8.26 5.47
CA PRO A 182 0.82 -7.45 4.44
C PRO A 182 1.95 -6.58 4.98
N LEU A 183 1.79 -6.03 6.19
CA LEU A 183 2.81 -5.22 6.84
C LEU A 183 4.02 -6.05 7.24
N ILE A 184 3.81 -7.23 7.81
CA ILE A 184 4.87 -8.18 8.16
C ILE A 184 5.62 -8.62 6.90
N LEU A 185 4.90 -9.00 5.83
CA LEU A 185 5.48 -9.38 4.55
C LEU A 185 6.32 -8.24 3.96
N TRP A 186 5.81 -7.00 3.99
CA TRP A 186 6.55 -5.83 3.54
C TRP A 186 7.84 -5.63 4.33
N LEU A 187 7.79 -5.70 5.67
CA LEU A 187 8.98 -5.53 6.52
C LEU A 187 10.03 -6.62 6.25
N LEU A 188 9.60 -7.88 6.13
CA LEU A 188 10.48 -9.01 5.83
C LEU A 188 11.15 -8.85 4.46
N LEU A 189 10.36 -8.60 3.41
CA LEU A 189 10.89 -8.44 2.06
C LEU A 189 11.80 -7.21 1.98
N ARG A 190 11.43 -6.09 2.60
CA ARG A 190 12.27 -4.89 2.66
C ARG A 190 13.61 -5.17 3.35
N SER A 191 13.61 -5.93 4.45
CA SER A 191 14.83 -6.33 5.15
C SER A 191 15.74 -7.19 4.26
N LEU A 192 15.18 -8.23 3.64
CA LEU A 192 15.90 -9.12 2.72
C LEU A 192 16.49 -8.36 1.52
N MET A 193 15.73 -7.41 0.98
CA MET A 193 16.20 -6.57 -0.13
C MET A 193 17.32 -5.61 0.28
N ASN A 194 17.33 -5.13 1.53
CA ASN A 194 18.40 -4.27 2.04
C ASN A 194 19.69 -5.06 2.33
N GLN A 195 19.60 -6.29 2.84
CA GLN A 195 20.78 -7.14 3.07
C GLN A 195 21.57 -7.37 1.78
N ARG A 196 20.89 -7.68 0.67
CA ARG A 196 21.51 -7.83 -0.66
C ARG A 196 22.17 -6.58 -1.25
N LEU A 197 22.01 -5.41 -0.62
CA LEU A 197 22.73 -4.19 -1.03
C LEU A 197 24.08 -4.03 -0.32
N HIS A 198 24.31 -4.80 0.75
CA HIS A 198 25.51 -4.73 1.58
C HIS A 198 26.45 -5.93 1.39
N ASP A 199 25.96 -7.00 0.76
CA ASP A 199 26.74 -8.14 0.25
C ASP A 199 27.22 -7.88 -1.18
#